data_AF-A0A388MBB9-F1
#
_entry.id   AF-A0A388MBB9-F1
#
_cell.length_a   1.000
_cell.length_b   1.000
_cell.length_c   1.000
_cell.angle_alpha   90.00
_cell.angle_beta   90.00
_cell.angle_gamma   90.00
#
_symmetry.space_group_name_H-M   'P 1'
#
loop_
_entity.id
_entity.type
_entity.pdbx_description
1 polymer ?
#
loop_
_entity_poly.entity_id
_entity_poly.type
_entity_poly.pdbx_seq_one_letter_code
_entity_poly.pdbx_strand_id
1 'polypeptide(L)'
;MTLLTRSQTKAMDRKAGESLLSYEERLAAFIQEANDRAAAAAKERRQLEQEEEAKRQKEKQDRLRQEETDLQAAAEHRSRQRERLFTRETVIGDEAARWVEMASTDEAPETEKGLSALAQVSHDLVATCALQQEEILHLQQTVDQMLARLRALEKQPAAVAAAGPANLATRVQVLEDDVGNIKRVHQDFRKSQQATNLQLETQVQAAATVTPAAASSRRPPKLDDI
;
A
#
# COMPACT_ATOMS: atom_id res chain seq x y z
N MET A 1 -40.23 -3.59 -20.26
CA MET A 1 -41.62 -3.97 -20.61
C MET A 1 -41.57 -5.11 -21.60
N THR A 2 -42.09 -6.28 -21.24
CA THR A 2 -42.31 -7.38 -22.19
C THR A 2 -43.46 -6.99 -23.11
N LEU A 3 -43.16 -6.76 -24.39
CA LEU A 3 -44.16 -6.39 -25.39
C LEU A 3 -44.98 -7.63 -25.76
N LEU A 4 -46.32 -7.53 -25.68
CA LEU A 4 -47.21 -8.61 -26.12
C LEU A 4 -47.02 -8.85 -27.62
N THR A 5 -46.88 -10.12 -28.00
CA THR A 5 -46.74 -10.50 -29.40
C THR A 5 -48.10 -10.45 -30.09
N ARG A 6 -48.10 -10.20 -31.41
CA ARG A 6 -49.31 -10.11 -32.25
C ARG A 6 -50.23 -11.35 -32.17
N SER A 7 -49.68 -12.51 -31.84
CA SER A 7 -50.43 -13.75 -31.60
C SER A 7 -51.14 -13.78 -30.24
N GLN A 8 -50.58 -13.14 -29.21
CA GLN A 8 -51.20 -13.03 -27.89
C GLN A 8 -52.36 -12.03 -27.90
N THR A 9 -52.22 -10.91 -28.62
CA THR A 9 -53.31 -9.92 -28.75
C THR A 9 -54.53 -10.50 -29.47
N LYS A 10 -54.33 -11.44 -30.41
CA LYS A 10 -55.43 -12.12 -31.13
C LYS A 10 -56.24 -13.08 -30.24
N ALA A 11 -55.64 -13.57 -29.16
CA ALA A 11 -56.33 -14.39 -28.16
C ALA A 11 -57.22 -13.56 -27.21
N MET A 12 -57.00 -12.24 -27.18
CA MET A 12 -57.76 -11.29 -26.36
C MET A 12 -59.03 -10.78 -27.06
N ASP A 13 -59.28 -11.17 -28.31
CA ASP A 13 -60.51 -10.80 -29.03
C ASP A 13 -61.74 -11.52 -28.47
N ARG A 14 -62.91 -10.87 -28.56
CA ARG A 14 -64.18 -11.46 -28.13
C ARG A 14 -64.56 -12.61 -29.06
N LYS A 15 -64.91 -13.77 -28.50
CA LYS A 15 -65.29 -14.94 -29.29
C LYS A 15 -66.73 -14.80 -29.80
N ALA A 16 -67.02 -15.41 -30.94
CA ALA A 16 -68.38 -15.43 -31.49
C ALA A 16 -69.33 -16.18 -30.54
N GLY A 17 -70.47 -15.56 -30.20
CA GLY A 17 -71.45 -16.11 -29.26
C GLY A 17 -71.11 -15.95 -27.77
N GLU A 18 -69.98 -15.33 -27.41
CA GLU A 18 -69.59 -15.10 -26.03
C GLU A 18 -70.35 -13.90 -25.44
N SER A 19 -70.84 -14.06 -24.19
CA SER A 19 -71.45 -12.95 -23.45
C SER A 19 -70.41 -11.89 -23.10
N LEU A 20 -70.85 -10.64 -22.90
CA LEU A 20 -69.94 -9.56 -22.51
C LEU A 20 -69.21 -9.85 -21.18
N LEU A 21 -69.94 -10.36 -20.19
CA LEU A 21 -69.39 -10.73 -18.88
C LEU A 21 -68.32 -11.82 -18.99
N SER A 22 -68.60 -12.89 -19.74
CA SER A 22 -67.64 -13.99 -19.94
C SER A 22 -66.39 -13.53 -20.68
N TYR A 23 -66.53 -12.57 -21.60
CA TYR A 23 -65.39 -11.94 -22.27
C TYR A 23 -64.51 -11.14 -21.31
N GLU A 24 -65.13 -10.29 -20.47
CA GLU A 24 -64.42 -9.46 -19.49
C GLU A 24 -63.70 -10.32 -18.43
N GLU A 25 -64.35 -11.37 -17.91
CA GLU A 25 -63.74 -12.31 -16.96
C GLU A 25 -62.52 -13.01 -17.56
N ARG A 26 -62.61 -13.47 -18.82
CA ARG A 26 -61.50 -14.10 -19.53
C ARG A 26 -60.35 -13.13 -19.79
N LEU A 27 -60.67 -11.87 -20.15
CA LEU A 27 -59.68 -10.84 -20.39
C LEU A 27 -58.94 -10.46 -19.09
N ALA A 28 -59.68 -10.32 -17.99
CA ALA A 28 -59.12 -10.06 -16.67
C ALA A 28 -58.19 -11.19 -16.21
N ALA A 29 -58.59 -12.45 -16.39
CA ALA A 29 -57.75 -13.61 -16.08
C ALA A 29 -56.44 -13.62 -16.89
N PHE A 30 -56.51 -13.28 -18.19
CA PHE A 30 -55.33 -13.22 -19.05
C PHE A 30 -54.35 -12.10 -18.64
N ILE A 31 -54.89 -10.92 -18.30
CA ILE A 31 -54.08 -9.79 -17.80
C ILE A 31 -53.41 -10.18 -16.47
N GLN A 32 -54.16 -10.82 -15.57
CA GLN A 32 -53.61 -11.28 -14.29
C GLN A 32 -52.48 -12.29 -14.50
N GLU A 33 -52.67 -13.29 -15.35
CA GLU A 33 -51.64 -14.30 -15.65
C GLU A 33 -50.39 -13.67 -16.29
N ALA A 34 -50.56 -12.71 -17.19
CA ALA A 34 -49.45 -11.98 -17.79
C ALA A 34 -48.68 -11.14 -16.74
N ASN A 35 -49.40 -10.51 -15.82
CA ASN A 35 -48.82 -9.77 -14.70
C ASN A 35 -48.06 -10.70 -13.75
N ASP A 36 -48.63 -11.86 -13.41
CA ASP A 36 -48.00 -12.86 -12.54
C ASP A 36 -46.73 -13.42 -13.18
N ARG A 37 -46.75 -13.72 -14.49
CA ARG A 37 -45.57 -14.13 -15.24
C ARG A 37 -44.49 -13.04 -15.28
N ALA A 38 -44.88 -11.78 -15.47
CA ALA A 38 -43.94 -10.66 -15.45
C ALA A 38 -43.32 -10.45 -14.07
N ALA A 39 -44.12 -10.58 -13.00
CA ALA A 39 -43.66 -10.49 -11.62
C ALA A 39 -42.69 -11.63 -11.26
N ALA A 40 -43.00 -12.86 -11.67
CA ALA A 40 -42.12 -14.02 -11.48
C ALA A 40 -40.77 -13.84 -12.19
N ALA A 41 -40.79 -13.43 -13.46
CA ALA A 41 -39.57 -13.17 -14.23
C ALA A 41 -38.74 -12.01 -13.65
N ALA A 42 -39.38 -10.97 -13.13
CA ALA A 42 -38.70 -9.87 -12.45
C ALA A 42 -38.04 -10.33 -11.13
N LYS A 43 -38.71 -11.21 -10.39
CA LYS A 43 -38.16 -11.80 -9.16
C LYS A 43 -36.94 -12.67 -9.44
N GLU A 44 -37.01 -13.54 -10.44
CA GLU A 44 -35.90 -14.40 -10.86
C GLU A 44 -34.69 -13.58 -11.33
N ARG A 45 -34.91 -12.55 -12.16
CA ARG A 45 -33.84 -11.64 -12.59
C ARG A 45 -33.16 -10.96 -11.41
N ARG A 46 -33.92 -10.47 -10.43
CA ARG A 46 -33.36 -9.84 -9.22
C ARG A 46 -32.53 -10.83 -8.41
N GLN A 47 -32.96 -12.09 -8.31
CA GLN A 47 -32.19 -13.12 -7.60
C GLN A 47 -30.86 -13.40 -8.30
N LEU A 48 -30.87 -13.57 -9.62
CA LEU A 48 -29.64 -13.78 -10.40
C LEU A 48 -28.69 -12.58 -10.32
N GLU A 49 -29.22 -11.37 -10.39
CA GLU A 49 -28.44 -10.13 -10.26
C GLU A 49 -27.79 -10.02 -8.87
N GLN A 50 -28.53 -10.35 -7.80
CA GLN A 50 -28.00 -10.39 -6.44
C GLN A 50 -26.91 -11.44 -6.27
N GLU A 51 -27.07 -12.63 -6.84
CA GLU A 51 -26.04 -13.68 -6.80
C GLU A 51 -24.78 -13.27 -7.56
N GLU A 52 -24.92 -12.66 -8.74
CA GLU A 52 -23.79 -12.11 -9.49
C GLU A 52 -23.07 -10.99 -8.74
N GLU A 53 -23.82 -10.06 -8.13
CA GLU A 53 -23.24 -8.98 -7.33
C GLU A 53 -22.49 -9.53 -6.11
N ALA A 54 -23.07 -10.50 -5.40
CA ALA A 54 -22.40 -11.17 -4.28
C ALA A 54 -21.10 -11.85 -4.72
N LYS A 55 -21.12 -12.51 -5.90
CA LYS A 55 -19.92 -13.12 -6.49
C LYS A 55 -18.85 -12.08 -6.83
N ARG A 56 -19.23 -10.98 -7.51
CA ARG A 56 -18.32 -9.87 -7.84
C ARG A 56 -17.73 -9.24 -6.59
N GLN A 57 -18.52 -9.03 -5.54
CA GLN A 57 -18.05 -8.48 -4.27
C GLN A 57 -17.02 -9.42 -3.61
N LYS A 58 -17.28 -10.72 -3.60
CA LYS A 58 -16.36 -11.72 -3.07
C LYS A 58 -15.04 -11.73 -3.83
N GLU A 59 -15.07 -11.79 -5.15
CA GLU A 59 -13.86 -11.75 -6.00
C GLU A 59 -13.04 -10.47 -5.77
N LYS A 60 -13.71 -9.33 -5.57
CA LYS A 60 -13.05 -8.06 -5.29
C LYS A 60 -12.41 -8.06 -3.90
N GLN A 61 -13.08 -8.64 -2.89
CA GLN A 61 -12.53 -8.77 -1.55
C GLN A 61 -11.31 -9.71 -1.54
N ASP A 62 -11.38 -10.82 -2.26
CA ASP A 62 -10.28 -11.78 -2.36
C ASP A 62 -9.06 -11.17 -3.09
N ARG A 63 -9.29 -10.37 -4.15
CA ARG A 63 -8.22 -9.58 -4.79
C ARG A 63 -7.55 -8.62 -3.82
N LEU A 64 -8.33 -7.87 -3.03
CA LEU A 64 -7.77 -6.93 -2.06
C LEU A 64 -6.96 -7.65 -0.98
N ARG A 65 -7.43 -8.80 -0.48
CA ARG A 65 -6.66 -9.62 0.47
C ARG A 65 -5.35 -10.09 -0.15
N GLN A 66 -5.37 -10.53 -1.42
CA GLN A 66 -4.15 -10.94 -2.10
C GLN A 66 -3.16 -9.79 -2.23
N GLU A 67 -3.61 -8.62 -2.68
CA GLU A 67 -2.79 -7.41 -2.77
C GLU A 67 -2.17 -7.04 -1.41
N GLU A 68 -2.94 -7.14 -0.31
CA GLU A 68 -2.43 -6.92 1.05
C GLU A 68 -1.36 -7.94 1.43
N THR A 69 -1.60 -9.24 1.16
CA THR A 69 -0.58 -10.28 1.44
C THR A 69 0.70 -10.08 0.63
N ASP A 70 0.61 -9.65 -0.63
CA ASP A 70 1.77 -9.40 -1.48
C ASP A 70 2.58 -8.19 -0.98
N LEU A 71 1.89 -7.12 -0.57
CA LEU A 71 2.51 -5.95 0.05
C LEU A 71 3.22 -6.31 1.37
N GLN A 72 2.59 -7.14 2.20
CA GLN A 72 3.19 -7.61 3.45
C GLN A 72 4.43 -8.48 3.21
N ALA A 73 4.36 -9.42 2.26
CA ALA A 73 5.51 -10.24 1.90
C ALA A 73 6.69 -9.40 1.38
N ALA A 74 6.41 -8.38 0.56
CA ALA A 74 7.42 -7.46 0.08
C ALA A 74 8.04 -6.63 1.22
N ALA A 75 7.22 -6.19 2.19
CA ALA A 75 7.69 -5.47 3.37
C ALA A 75 8.59 -6.34 4.26
N GLU A 76 8.21 -7.60 4.50
CA GLU A 76 9.03 -8.56 5.25
C GLU A 76 10.36 -8.85 4.56
N HIS A 77 10.35 -9.06 3.24
CA HIS A 77 11.57 -9.29 2.47
C HIS A 77 12.54 -8.11 2.64
N ARG A 78 12.05 -6.87 2.50
CA ARG A 78 12.85 -5.65 2.73
C ARG A 78 13.37 -5.58 4.17
N SER A 79 12.54 -5.94 5.16
CA SER A 79 12.96 -5.96 6.56
C SER A 79 14.11 -6.92 6.81
N ARG A 80 14.02 -8.15 6.27
CA ARG A 80 15.11 -9.14 6.36
C ARG A 80 16.37 -8.65 5.67
N GLN A 81 16.24 -7.93 4.55
CA GLN A 81 17.38 -7.35 3.86
C GLN A 81 18.07 -6.26 4.69
N ARG A 82 17.30 -5.36 5.32
CA ARG A 82 17.83 -4.36 6.26
C ARG A 82 18.51 -4.99 7.46
N GLU A 83 17.90 -6.00 8.06
CA GLU A 83 18.47 -6.69 9.22
C GLU A 83 19.84 -7.31 8.90
N ARG A 84 19.97 -7.96 7.73
CA ARG A 84 21.27 -8.50 7.28
C ARG A 84 22.33 -7.41 7.11
N LEU A 85 21.94 -6.23 6.65
CA LEU A 85 22.86 -5.11 6.48
C LEU A 85 23.25 -4.50 7.82
N PHE A 86 22.28 -4.32 8.73
CA PHE A 86 22.55 -3.81 10.07
C PHE A 86 23.48 -4.72 10.88
N THR A 87 23.32 -6.03 10.76
CA THR A 87 24.26 -7.00 11.34
C THR A 87 25.68 -6.83 10.78
N ARG A 88 25.82 -6.60 9.47
CA ARG A 88 27.13 -6.34 8.84
C ARG A 88 27.71 -5.01 9.30
N GLU A 89 26.90 -3.96 9.35
CA GLU A 89 27.28 -2.62 9.82
C GLU A 89 27.75 -2.66 11.28
N THR A 90 27.07 -3.42 12.14
CA THR A 90 27.45 -3.61 13.55
C THR A 90 28.84 -4.25 13.66
N VAL A 91 29.09 -5.34 12.92
CA VAL A 91 30.40 -6.01 12.91
C VAL A 91 31.51 -5.07 12.45
N ILE A 92 31.24 -4.24 11.44
CA ILE A 92 32.20 -3.25 10.92
C ILE A 92 32.45 -2.14 11.96
N GLY A 93 31.41 -1.70 12.67
CA GLY A 93 31.53 -0.75 13.78
C GLY A 93 32.39 -1.29 14.93
N ASP A 94 32.19 -2.56 15.32
CA ASP A 94 32.99 -3.23 16.35
C ASP A 94 34.46 -3.42 15.92
N GLU A 95 34.68 -3.71 14.63
CA GLU A 95 36.01 -3.74 14.03
C GLU A 95 36.63 -2.33 14.13
N ALA A 96 35.97 -1.29 13.62
CA ALA A 96 36.49 0.09 13.68
C ALA A 96 36.85 0.54 15.12
N ALA A 97 36.01 0.20 16.11
CA ALA A 97 36.28 0.49 17.52
C ALA A 97 37.56 -0.18 18.03
N ARG A 98 37.79 -1.47 17.70
CA ARG A 98 39.05 -2.18 18.02
C ARG A 98 40.27 -1.51 17.40
N TRP A 99 40.14 -0.96 16.19
CA TRP A 99 41.24 -0.29 15.50
C TRP A 99 41.56 1.08 16.10
N VAL A 100 40.56 1.82 16.56
CA VAL A 100 40.77 3.06 17.34
C VAL A 100 41.53 2.77 18.65
N GLU A 101 41.21 1.66 19.32
CA GLU A 101 41.91 1.22 20.52
C GLU A 101 43.37 0.85 20.24
N MET A 102 43.65 0.10 19.18
CA MET A 102 45.02 -0.26 18.79
C MET A 102 45.84 0.95 18.34
N ALA A 103 45.24 1.88 17.56
CA ALA A 103 45.91 3.10 17.10
C ALA A 103 46.23 4.09 18.24
N SER A 104 45.63 3.90 19.41
CA SER A 104 45.97 4.65 20.63
C SER A 104 47.25 4.14 21.30
N THR A 105 47.88 3.07 20.79
CA THR A 105 49.19 2.55 21.22
C THR A 105 50.30 2.89 20.21
N ASP A 106 51.42 3.44 20.69
CA ASP A 106 52.33 4.37 19.99
C ASP A 106 53.45 3.72 19.13
N GLU A 107 53.17 2.77 18.22
CA GLU A 107 54.19 2.31 17.23
C GLU A 107 53.65 2.17 15.78
N ALA A 108 54.29 2.86 14.82
CA ALA A 108 53.90 3.09 13.42
C ALA A 108 54.02 1.86 12.46
N PRO A 109 53.19 1.63 11.39
CA PRO A 109 53.19 2.32 10.07
C PRO A 109 51.78 2.35 9.36
N GLU A 110 50.72 2.59 10.13
CA GLU A 110 49.32 2.20 9.89
C GLU A 110 48.46 3.09 8.94
N THR A 111 49.03 4.10 8.27
CA THR A 111 48.24 5.12 7.54
C THR A 111 47.56 4.65 6.25
N GLU A 112 48.12 3.69 5.50
CA GLU A 112 47.52 3.17 4.26
C GLU A 112 46.36 2.19 4.53
N LYS A 113 46.47 1.38 5.58
CA LYS A 113 45.37 0.52 6.04
C LYS A 113 44.23 1.34 6.64
N GLY A 114 44.56 2.41 7.37
CA GLY A 114 43.57 3.39 7.86
C GLY A 114 42.78 4.06 6.72
N LEU A 115 43.44 4.39 5.61
CA LEU A 115 42.76 4.94 4.42
C LEU A 115 41.85 3.92 3.73
N SER A 116 42.26 2.65 3.65
CA SER A 116 41.43 1.58 3.08
C SER A 116 40.19 1.29 3.95
N ALA A 117 40.35 1.25 5.27
CA ALA A 117 39.23 1.09 6.21
C ALA A 117 38.27 2.28 6.18
N LEU A 118 38.79 3.51 6.11
CA LEU A 118 37.97 4.72 5.96
C LEU A 118 37.20 4.72 4.62
N ALA A 119 37.84 4.26 3.53
CA ALA A 119 37.17 4.09 2.24
C ALA A 119 36.04 3.06 2.30
N GLN A 120 36.24 1.98 3.05
CA GLN A 120 35.21 0.95 3.27
C GLN A 120 34.04 1.48 4.12
N VAL A 121 34.31 2.18 5.22
CA VAL A 121 33.26 2.84 6.04
C VAL A 121 32.51 3.87 5.21
N SER A 122 33.20 4.64 4.38
CA SER A 122 32.58 5.62 3.48
C SER A 122 31.69 4.93 2.44
N HIS A 123 32.14 3.80 1.87
CA HIS A 123 31.35 2.99 0.95
C HIS A 123 30.07 2.45 1.62
N ASP A 124 30.20 1.92 2.84
CA ASP A 124 29.08 1.32 3.56
C ASP A 124 28.08 2.38 4.04
N LEU A 125 28.55 3.57 4.44
CA LEU A 125 27.70 4.72 4.72
C LEU A 125 26.94 5.17 3.46
N VAL A 126 27.59 5.21 2.29
CA VAL A 126 26.95 5.53 1.01
C VAL A 126 25.93 4.46 0.63
N ALA A 127 26.20 3.18 0.90
CA ALA A 127 25.25 2.09 0.67
C ALA A 127 24.01 2.21 1.57
N THR A 128 24.20 2.54 2.86
CA THR A 128 23.10 2.82 3.79
C THR A 128 22.29 4.04 3.35
N CYS A 129 22.95 5.13 2.94
CA CYS A 129 22.28 6.31 2.40
C CYS A 129 21.49 6.01 1.12
N ALA A 130 22.01 5.17 0.20
CA ALA A 130 21.30 4.78 -1.01
C ALA A 130 20.01 4.00 -0.70
N LEU A 131 20.06 3.08 0.27
CA LEU A 131 18.88 2.33 0.72
C LEU A 131 17.86 3.23 1.43
N GLN A 132 18.32 4.17 2.23
CA GLN A 132 17.46 5.19 2.84
C GLN A 132 16.77 6.06 1.77
N GLN A 133 17.48 6.42 0.69
CA GLN A 133 16.89 7.17 -0.42
C GLN A 133 15.84 6.34 -1.18
N GLU A 134 16.08 5.05 -1.39
CA GLU A 134 15.10 4.13 -1.99
C GLU A 134 13.82 4.01 -1.13
N GLU A 135 13.98 3.95 0.21
CA GLU A 135 12.86 3.96 1.15
C GLU A 135 12.06 5.26 1.12
N ILE A 136 12.74 6.41 1.09
CA ILE A 136 12.09 7.72 0.98
C ILE A 136 11.28 7.78 -0.31
N LEU A 137 11.84 7.34 -1.44
CA LEU A 137 11.15 7.28 -2.73
C LEU A 137 9.90 6.40 -2.68
N HIS A 138 10.00 5.21 -2.07
CA HIS A 138 8.86 4.31 -1.94
C HIS A 138 7.76 4.89 -1.04
N LEU A 139 8.13 5.53 0.08
CA LEU A 139 7.17 6.24 0.94
C LEU A 139 6.48 7.37 0.17
N GLN A 140 7.22 8.12 -0.64
CA GLN A 140 6.68 9.17 -1.51
C GLN A 140 5.60 8.61 -2.45
N GLN A 141 5.91 7.51 -3.15
CA GLN A 141 4.97 6.84 -4.07
C GLN A 141 3.73 6.30 -3.35
N THR A 142 3.91 5.74 -2.15
CA THR A 142 2.81 5.25 -1.33
C THR A 142 1.87 6.40 -0.95
N VAL A 143 2.43 7.52 -0.51
CA VAL A 143 1.67 8.74 -0.19
C VAL A 143 0.93 9.26 -1.42
N ASP A 144 1.57 9.33 -2.58
CA ASP A 144 0.94 9.77 -3.83
C ASP A 144 -0.24 8.87 -4.24
N GLN A 145 -0.10 7.56 -4.06
CA GLN A 145 -1.15 6.60 -4.36
C GLN A 145 -2.33 6.73 -3.39
N MET A 146 -2.07 6.95 -2.09
CA MET A 146 -3.11 7.27 -1.12
C MET A 146 -3.82 8.59 -1.48
N LEU A 147 -3.07 9.61 -1.90
CA LEU A 147 -3.62 10.90 -2.31
C LEU A 147 -4.49 10.78 -3.57
N ALA A 148 -4.10 9.95 -4.53
CA ALA A 148 -4.89 9.65 -5.72
C ALA A 148 -6.20 8.93 -5.38
N ARG A 149 -6.16 7.95 -4.46
CA ARG A 149 -7.35 7.26 -3.95
C ARG A 149 -8.28 8.23 -3.21
N LEU A 150 -7.75 9.09 -2.34
CA LEU A 150 -8.53 10.13 -1.65
C LEU A 150 -9.20 11.08 -2.63
N ARG A 151 -8.48 11.59 -3.65
CA ARG A 151 -9.07 12.43 -4.70
C ARG A 151 -10.14 11.70 -5.51
N ALA A 152 -9.98 10.41 -5.77
CA ALA A 152 -10.99 9.61 -6.47
C ALA A 152 -12.27 9.44 -5.62
N LEU A 153 -12.13 9.32 -4.30
CA LEU A 153 -13.26 9.31 -3.37
C LEU A 153 -13.97 10.65 -3.31
N GLU A 154 -13.21 11.73 -3.22
CA GLU A 154 -13.72 13.11 -3.22
C GLU A 154 -14.47 13.43 -4.53
N LYS A 155 -14.01 12.88 -5.66
CA LYS A 155 -14.64 13.02 -6.99
C LYS A 155 -15.73 11.98 -7.31
N GLN A 156 -16.24 11.19 -6.35
CA GLN A 156 -17.42 10.36 -6.56
C GLN A 156 -18.66 10.95 -5.87
N PRO A 157 -19.42 11.87 -6.52
CA PRO A 157 -20.63 12.44 -5.93
C PRO A 157 -21.86 11.52 -6.13
N ALA A 158 -21.78 10.52 -7.02
CA ALA A 158 -22.96 9.74 -7.43
C ALA A 158 -23.15 8.40 -6.71
N ALA A 159 -22.07 7.73 -6.25
CA ALA A 159 -22.15 6.42 -5.58
C ALA A 159 -22.34 6.52 -4.05
N VAL A 160 -21.94 7.64 -3.45
CA VAL A 160 -22.11 7.96 -2.03
C VAL A 160 -23.59 8.18 -1.67
N ALA A 161 -24.40 8.67 -2.60
CA ALA A 161 -25.85 8.78 -2.42
C ALA A 161 -26.58 7.41 -2.43
N ALA A 162 -25.99 6.37 -3.04
CA ALA A 162 -26.58 5.03 -3.14
C ALA A 162 -26.10 4.06 -2.05
N ALA A 163 -24.88 4.23 -1.55
CA ALA A 163 -24.33 3.46 -0.45
C ALA A 163 -24.77 4.09 0.87
N GLY A 164 -25.79 3.53 1.52
CA GLY A 164 -26.31 4.04 2.80
C GLY A 164 -25.23 4.26 3.87
N PRO A 165 -25.53 5.11 4.88
CA PRO A 165 -24.56 5.68 5.83
C PRO A 165 -23.65 4.66 6.55
N ALA A 166 -24.10 3.42 6.73
CA ALA A 166 -23.31 2.35 7.33
C ALA A 166 -22.07 1.97 6.51
N ASN A 167 -22.14 1.98 5.17
CA ASN A 167 -21.00 1.62 4.32
C ASN A 167 -19.95 2.75 4.26
N LEU A 168 -20.39 4.01 4.39
CA LEU A 168 -19.49 5.15 4.56
C LEU A 168 -18.78 5.11 5.91
N ALA A 169 -19.51 4.83 6.99
CA ALA A 169 -18.93 4.71 8.33
C ALA A 169 -17.82 3.65 8.39
N THR A 170 -18.05 2.46 7.82
CA THR A 170 -17.02 1.41 7.77
C THR A 170 -15.78 1.83 6.98
N ARG A 171 -15.95 2.56 5.87
CA ARG A 171 -14.82 3.02 5.04
C ARG A 171 -14.04 4.16 5.69
N VAL A 172 -14.73 5.04 6.41
CA VAL A 172 -14.09 6.09 7.22
C VAL A 172 -13.31 5.45 8.37
N GLN A 173 -13.88 4.46 9.07
CA GLN A 173 -13.19 3.76 10.14
C GLN A 173 -11.90 3.08 9.67
N VAL A 174 -11.93 2.38 8.54
CA VAL A 174 -10.72 1.75 7.95
C VAL A 174 -9.66 2.82 7.62
N LEU A 175 -10.05 3.97 7.08
CA LEU A 175 -9.11 5.07 6.82
C LEU A 175 -8.55 5.69 8.09
N GLU A 176 -9.35 5.82 9.14
CA GLU A 176 -8.90 6.30 10.45
C GLU A 176 -7.91 5.33 11.09
N ASP A 177 -8.17 4.02 10.98
CA ASP A 177 -7.28 2.97 11.47
C ASP A 177 -5.95 2.95 10.69
N ASP A 178 -6.00 3.08 9.35
CA ASP A 178 -4.83 3.19 8.48
C ASP A 178 -3.98 4.43 8.84
N VAL A 179 -4.62 5.59 9.01
CA VAL A 179 -3.94 6.84 9.41
C VAL A 179 -3.34 6.70 10.82
N GLY A 180 -4.04 6.02 11.72
CA GLY A 180 -3.54 5.70 13.06
C GLY A 180 -2.28 4.83 13.02
N ASN A 181 -2.28 3.79 12.19
CA ASN A 181 -1.12 2.91 11.99
C ASN A 181 0.06 3.66 11.37
N ILE A 182 -0.18 4.49 10.35
CA ILE A 182 0.88 5.32 9.73
C ILE A 182 1.50 6.27 10.74
N LYS A 183 0.69 6.95 11.56
CA LYS A 183 1.21 7.84 12.62
C LYS A 183 2.09 7.09 13.60
N ARG A 184 1.70 5.87 13.99
CA ARG A 184 2.46 5.02 14.92
C ARG A 184 3.80 4.60 14.30
N VAL A 185 3.78 4.02 13.11
CA VAL A 185 4.99 3.59 12.38
C VAL A 185 5.94 4.76 12.15
N HIS A 186 5.41 5.92 11.73
CA HIS A 186 6.21 7.13 11.52
C HIS A 186 6.84 7.65 12.83
N GLN A 187 6.11 7.54 13.93
CA GLN A 187 6.61 7.93 15.25
C GLN A 187 7.71 6.98 15.73
N ASP A 188 7.54 5.66 15.55
CA ASP A 188 8.53 4.67 15.92
C ASP A 188 9.80 4.79 15.07
N PHE A 189 9.64 5.01 13.76
CA PHE A 189 10.75 5.32 12.86
C PHE A 189 11.50 6.59 13.29
N ARG A 190 10.79 7.69 13.57
CA ARG A 190 11.41 8.94 14.03
C ARG A 190 12.19 8.74 15.33
N LYS A 191 11.66 7.99 16.29
CA LYS A 191 12.35 7.69 17.55
C LYS A 191 13.61 6.85 17.32
N SER A 192 13.52 5.82 16.48
CA SER A 192 14.66 4.99 16.12
C SER A 192 15.75 5.82 15.43
N GLN A 193 15.38 6.65 14.46
CA GLN A 193 16.32 7.53 13.76
C GLN A 193 16.99 8.53 14.71
N GLN A 194 16.23 9.15 15.64
CA GLN A 194 16.81 10.05 16.63
C GLN A 194 17.82 9.33 17.54
N ALA A 195 17.53 8.10 17.97
CA ALA A 195 18.45 7.32 18.79
C ALA A 195 19.75 7.00 18.02
N THR A 196 19.64 6.56 16.76
CA THR A 196 20.79 6.28 15.90
C THR A 196 21.64 7.53 15.65
N ASN A 197 21.00 8.68 15.38
CA ASN A 197 21.72 9.93 15.18
C ASN A 197 22.47 10.39 16.44
N LEU A 198 21.84 10.28 17.61
CA LEU A 198 22.49 10.63 18.88
C LEU A 198 23.71 9.74 19.15
N GLN A 199 23.61 8.45 18.82
CA GLN A 199 24.70 7.50 18.92
C GLN A 199 25.86 7.87 17.97
N LEU A 200 25.56 8.18 16.72
CA LEU A 200 26.55 8.63 15.73
C LEU A 200 27.24 9.93 16.17
N GLU A 201 26.47 10.90 16.66
CA GLU A 201 26.99 12.18 17.13
C GLU A 201 27.96 11.99 18.31
N THR A 202 27.60 11.10 19.24
CA THR A 202 28.48 10.71 20.37
C THR A 202 29.76 10.05 19.88
N GLN A 203 29.68 9.13 18.90
CA GLN A 203 30.85 8.47 18.32
C GLN A 203 31.76 9.46 17.58
N VAL A 204 31.19 10.40 16.83
CA VAL A 204 31.92 11.47 16.14
C VAL A 204 32.61 12.40 17.13
N GLN A 205 31.93 12.81 18.20
CA GLN A 205 32.54 13.65 19.24
C GLN A 205 33.66 12.93 19.99
N ALA A 206 33.48 11.64 20.31
CA ALA A 206 34.52 10.82 20.90
C ALA A 206 35.75 10.73 19.98
N ALA A 207 35.55 10.51 18.67
CA ALA A 207 36.63 10.47 17.68
C ALA A 207 37.33 11.84 17.52
N ALA A 208 36.59 12.94 17.59
CA ALA A 208 37.13 14.31 17.51
C ALA A 208 37.95 14.70 18.74
N THR A 209 37.63 14.20 19.94
CA THR A 209 38.44 14.43 21.15
C THR A 209 39.75 13.64 21.17
N VAL A 210 39.85 12.57 20.39
CA VAL A 210 41.05 11.72 20.29
C VAL A 210 42.01 12.22 19.19
N THR A 211 41.57 13.12 18.30
CA THR A 211 42.42 13.74 17.28
C THR A 211 43.00 15.09 17.76
N PRO A 212 44.32 15.23 18.01
CA PRO A 212 44.90 16.53 18.29
C PRO A 212 44.86 17.40 17.03
N ALA A 213 44.41 18.65 17.19
CA ALA A 213 44.54 19.70 16.18
C ALA A 213 46.03 20.08 16.01
N ALA A 214 46.82 19.25 15.35
CA ALA A 214 48.18 19.58 14.98
C ALA A 214 48.55 18.96 13.62
N ALA A 215 48.58 19.84 12.62
CA ALA A 215 49.41 19.80 11.42
C ALA A 215 49.27 18.58 10.49
N SER A 216 48.55 18.75 9.38
CA SER A 216 48.99 18.15 8.13
C SER A 216 48.71 19.07 6.95
N SER A 217 49.60 20.06 6.79
CA SER A 217 49.84 20.70 5.50
C SER A 217 50.55 19.69 4.59
N ARG A 218 49.82 18.77 3.96
CA ARG A 218 50.34 18.03 2.81
C ARG A 218 49.32 18.04 1.69
N ARG A 219 49.68 18.75 0.61
CA ARG A 219 48.96 18.75 -0.67
C ARG A 219 48.89 17.32 -1.21
N PRO A 220 47.73 16.87 -1.71
CA PRO A 220 47.62 15.58 -2.38
C PRO A 220 48.43 15.58 -3.71
N PRO A 221 49.02 14.44 -4.11
CA PRO A 221 49.83 14.36 -5.32
C PRO A 221 48.95 14.39 -6.58
N LYS A 222 49.48 15.01 -7.64
CA LYS A 222 48.85 15.07 -8.96
C LYS A 222 48.80 13.67 -9.58
N LEU A 223 47.62 13.29 -10.05
CA LEU A 223 47.43 12.16 -10.94
C LEU A 223 47.88 12.57 -12.34
N ASP A 224 49.07 12.16 -12.73
CA ASP A 224 49.42 12.04 -14.14
C ASP A 224 49.40 10.54 -14.49
N ASP A 225 48.66 10.26 -15.58
CA ASP A 225 48.51 9.03 -16.37
C ASP A 225 47.69 7.83 -15.83
N ILE A 226 46.42 7.78 -16.27
CA ILE A 226 45.70 6.56 -16.69
C ILE A 226 45.50 6.65 -18.21
#